data_AF-A0A3B9BLJ1-F1
#
_entry.id   AF-A0A3B9BLJ1-F1
#
_cell.length_a   1.000
_cell.length_b   1.000
_cell.length_c   1.000
_cell.angle_alpha   90.00
_cell.angle_beta   90.00
_cell.angle_gamma   90.00
#
_symmetry.space_group_name_H-M   'P 1'
#
loop_
_entity.id
_entity.type
_entity.pdbx_description
1 polymer ?
#
loop_
_entity_poly.entity_id
_entity_poly.type
_entity_poly.pdbx_seq_one_letter_code
_entity_poly.pdbx_strand_id
1 'polypeptide(L)'
;GRQIDAPPGGAFEIASRARGTPRVAGRLLRRVRDFAAVAGAGPIGAEQADAALNRLEVDACGLDALDRRYLRVIAESFSGGPVG
;
A
#
# COMPACT_ATOMS: atom_id res chain seq x y z
N GLY A 1 16.20 -4.64 14.92
CA GLY A 1 15.27 -5.07 13.86
C GLY A 1 16.05 -5.24 12.57
N ARG A 2 15.77 -6.27 11.76
CA ARG A 2 16.49 -6.49 10.49
C ARG A 2 16.27 -5.32 9.54
N GLN A 3 17.36 -4.74 9.03
CA GLN A 3 17.34 -3.74 7.97
C GLN A 3 16.98 -4.46 6.67
N ILE A 4 15.97 -3.94 5.97
CA ILE A 4 15.65 -4.38 4.61
C ILE A 4 16.31 -3.43 3.64
N ASP A 5 16.95 -4.01 2.64
CA ASP A 5 17.52 -3.28 1.52
C ASP A 5 16.39 -2.99 0.53
N ALA A 6 15.92 -1.75 0.48
CA ALA A 6 14.91 -1.32 -0.47
C ALA A 6 15.59 -0.34 -1.43
N PRO A 7 16.08 -0.82 -2.60
CA PRO A 7 16.63 0.07 -3.62
C PRO A 7 15.62 1.17 -3.99
N PRO A 8 16.08 2.29 -4.58
CA PRO A 8 15.25 3.48 -4.79
C PRO A 8 13.88 3.21 -5.40
N GLY A 9 13.76 2.25 -6.33
CA GLY A 9 12.50 1.86 -6.93
C GLY A 9 11.48 1.27 -5.95
N GLY A 10 11.90 0.40 -5.02
CA GLY A 10 10.99 -0.17 -4.02
C GLY A 10 10.56 0.86 -2.98
N ALA A 11 11.48 1.72 -2.54
CA ALA A 11 11.16 2.82 -1.64
C ALA A 11 10.18 3.82 -2.29
N PHE A 12 10.39 4.14 -3.57
CA PHE A 12 9.50 5.01 -4.34
C PHE A 12 8.11 4.40 -4.51
N GLU A 13 8.02 3.10 -4.82
CA GLU A 13 6.75 2.39 -4.96
C GLU A 13 5.92 2.46 -3.66
N ILE A 14 6.56 2.20 -2.50
CA ILE A 14 5.91 2.32 -1.19
C ILE A 14 5.46 3.75 -0.91
N ALA A 15 6.30 4.74 -1.24
CA ALA A 15 6.00 6.16 -1.01
C ALA A 15 4.86 6.66 -1.90
N SER A 16 4.77 6.21 -3.15
CA SER A 16 3.73 6.60 -4.10
C SER A 16 2.32 6.28 -3.59
N ARG A 17 2.17 5.14 -2.89
CA ARG A 17 0.92 4.69 -2.27
C ARG A 17 0.66 5.27 -0.87
N ALA A 18 1.57 6.09 -0.35
CA ALA A 18 1.43 6.67 0.99
C ALA A 18 0.59 7.95 1.04
N ARG A 19 0.12 8.45 -0.12
CA ARG A 19 -0.73 9.65 -0.24
C ARG A 19 -0.15 10.86 0.51
N GLY A 20 1.16 11.09 0.34
CA GLY A 20 1.88 12.21 0.96
C GLY A 20 1.95 12.17 2.49
N THR A 21 1.59 11.05 3.14
CA THR A 21 1.47 10.96 4.60
C THR A 21 2.63 10.12 5.19
N PRO A 22 3.60 10.72 5.91
CA PRO A 22 4.75 10.00 6.45
C PRO A 22 4.37 8.81 7.35
N ARG A 23 3.29 8.97 8.14
CA ARG A 23 2.76 7.89 9.00
C ARG A 23 2.29 6.68 8.17
N VAL A 24 1.67 6.92 7.02
CA VAL A 24 1.20 5.85 6.12
C VAL A 24 2.41 5.18 5.46
N ALA A 25 3.39 5.95 4.98
CA ALA A 25 4.62 5.41 4.41
C ALA A 25 5.34 4.45 5.39
N GLY A 26 5.51 4.87 6.64
CA GLY A 26 6.13 4.03 7.68
C GLY A 26 5.32 2.78 8.05
N ARG A 27 3.98 2.82 7.92
CA ARG A 27 3.11 1.65 8.10
C ARG A 27 3.25 0.68 6.92
N LEU A 28 3.22 1.19 5.68
CA LEU A 28 3.35 0.38 4.47
C LEU A 28 4.73 -0.28 4.40
N LEU A 29 5.80 0.45 4.69
CA LEU A 29 7.17 -0.08 4.75
C LEU A 29 7.28 -1.27 5.72
N ARG A 30 6.69 -1.16 6.91
CA ARG A 30 6.65 -2.27 7.88
C ARG A 30 5.93 -3.49 7.31
N ARG A 31 4.75 -3.31 6.72
CA ARG A 31 3.96 -4.43 6.18
C ARG A 31 4.66 -5.09 4.97
N VAL A 32 5.25 -4.30 4.08
CA VAL A 32 6.03 -4.80 2.94
C VAL A 32 7.29 -5.54 3.39
N ARG A 33 7.95 -5.06 4.44
CA ARG A 33 9.06 -5.77 5.10
C ARG A 33 8.62 -7.12 5.65
N ASP A 34 7.51 -7.13 6.38
CA ASP A 34 7.02 -8.36 7.01
C ASP A 34 6.63 -9.39 5.94
N PHE A 35 6.10 -8.92 4.79
CA PHE A 35 5.87 -9.76 3.61
C PHE A 35 7.17 -10.34 3.03
N ALA A 36 8.21 -9.51 2.83
CA ALA A 36 9.49 -9.95 2.29
C ALA A 36 10.22 -10.94 3.22
N ALA A 37 10.10 -10.76 4.54
CA ALA A 37 10.69 -11.65 5.54
C ALA A 37 10.10 -13.07 5.48
N VAL A 38 8.79 -13.19 5.21
CA VAL A 38 8.13 -14.50 5.05
C VAL A 38 8.47 -15.14 3.71
N ALA A 39 8.61 -14.35 2.65
CA ALA A 39 8.96 -14.84 1.31
C ALA A 39 10.43 -15.26 1.16
N GLY A 40 11.28 -15.01 2.16
CA GLY A 40 12.73 -15.23 2.05
C GLY A 40 13.40 -14.34 0.99
N ALA A 41 12.76 -13.22 0.65
CA ALA A 41 13.18 -12.36 -0.45
C ALA A 41 14.40 -11.49 -0.08
N GLY A 42 15.26 -11.24 -1.08
CA GLY A 42 16.35 -10.28 -1.01
C GLY A 42 15.88 -8.82 -1.07
N PRO A 43 16.64 -7.90 -1.69
CA PRO A 43 16.27 -6.50 -1.77
C PRO A 43 14.88 -6.28 -2.37
N ILE A 44 14.09 -5.37 -1.79
CA ILE A 44 12.73 -5.07 -2.23
C ILE A 44 12.80 -4.01 -3.32
N GLY A 45 12.78 -4.45 -4.59
CA GLY A 45 12.63 -3.58 -5.75
C GLY A 45 11.17 -3.14 -5.97
N ALA A 46 10.94 -2.40 -7.05
CA ALA A 46 9.62 -1.86 -7.39
C ALA A 46 8.57 -2.97 -7.57
N GLU A 47 8.90 -4.03 -8.31
CA GLU A 47 7.98 -5.15 -8.56
C GLU A 47 7.62 -5.92 -7.28
N GLN A 48 8.60 -6.13 -6.39
CA GLN A 48 8.36 -6.81 -5.12
C GLN A 48 7.50 -5.94 -4.18
N ALA A 49 7.75 -4.62 -4.18
CA ALA A 49 6.93 -3.66 -3.44
C ALA A 49 5.49 -3.62 -3.98
N ASP A 50 5.30 -3.52 -5.29
CA ASP A 50 3.98 -3.56 -5.94
C ASP A 50 3.23 -4.85 -5.58
N ALA A 51 3.87 -6.01 -5.75
CA ALA A 51 3.26 -7.31 -5.46
C ALA A 51 2.91 -7.48 -3.97
N ALA A 52 3.70 -6.90 -3.07
CA ALA A 52 3.38 -6.87 -1.65
C ALA A 52 2.20 -5.93 -1.36
N LEU A 53 2.22 -4.70 -1.89
CA LEU A 53 1.16 -3.69 -1.68
C LEU A 53 -0.19 -4.15 -2.24
N ASN A 54 -0.19 -4.80 -3.40
CA ASN A 54 -1.39 -5.41 -3.99
C ASN A 54 -1.97 -6.53 -3.10
N ARG A 55 -1.12 -7.37 -2.48
CA ARG A 55 -1.57 -8.39 -1.50
C ARG A 55 -2.06 -7.79 -0.19
N LEU A 56 -1.61 -6.58 0.15
CA LEU A 56 -2.13 -5.80 1.28
C LEU A 56 -3.40 -5.03 0.92
N GLU A 57 -3.93 -5.23 -0.29
CA GLU A 57 -5.10 -4.58 -0.88
C GLU A 57 -4.97 -3.06 -0.97
N VAL A 58 -3.74 -2.56 -1.08
CA VAL A 58 -3.44 -1.14 -1.30
C VAL A 58 -3.15 -0.94 -2.78
N ASP A 59 -4.01 -0.21 -3.49
CA ASP A 59 -3.82 0.03 -4.92
C ASP A 59 -2.75 1.07 -5.24
N ALA A 60 -2.53 1.32 -6.54
CA ALA A 60 -1.61 2.34 -7.04
C ALA A 60 -1.95 3.78 -6.58
N CYS A 61 -3.22 4.08 -6.26
CA CYS A 61 -3.65 5.36 -5.68
C CYS A 61 -3.41 5.43 -4.16
N GLY A 62 -2.97 4.33 -3.55
CA GLY A 62 -2.79 4.18 -2.11
C GLY A 62 -4.06 3.85 -1.33
N LEU A 63 -5.20 3.64 -1.99
CA LEU A 63 -6.48 3.29 -1.37
C LEU A 63 -6.48 1.84 -0.92
N ASP A 64 -6.86 1.59 0.33
CA ASP A 64 -7.03 0.23 0.84
C ASP A 64 -8.43 -0.33 0.56
N ALA A 65 -8.67 -1.58 0.96
CA ALA A 65 -9.96 -2.25 0.77
C ALA A 65 -11.13 -1.52 1.45
N LEU A 66 -10.89 -0.86 2.60
CA LEU A 66 -11.91 -0.12 3.32
C LEU A 66 -12.24 1.18 2.58
N ASP A 67 -11.21 1.92 2.14
CA ASP A 67 -11.36 3.11 1.30
C ASP A 67 -12.22 2.79 0.07
N ARG A 68 -11.90 1.71 -0.65
CA ARG A 68 -12.66 1.23 -1.82
C ARG A 68 -14.10 0.89 -1.48
N ARG A 69 -14.31 0.19 -0.37
CA ARG A 69 -15.65 -0.22 0.06
C ARG A 69 -16.52 1.00 0.35
N TYR A 70 -15.98 2.01 1.03
CA TYR A 70 -16.72 3.26 1.27
C TYR A 70 -17.05 4.00 -0.01
N LEU A 71 -16.08 4.19 -0.90
CA LEU A 71 -16.32 4.84 -2.19
C LEU A 71 -17.37 4.09 -3.02
N ARG A 72 -17.34 2.75 -2.99
CA ARG A 72 -18.34 1.92 -3.66
C ARG A 72 -19.73 2.11 -3.09
N VAL A 73 -19.87 2.11 -1.76
CA VAL A 73 -21.16 2.36 -1.11
C VAL A 73 -21.70 3.74 -1.48
N ILE A 74 -20.86 4.78 -1.47
CA ILE A 74 -21.27 6.12 -1.88
C ILE A 74 -21.74 6.12 -3.35
N ALA A 75 -20.99 5.48 -4.24
CA ALA A 75 -21.31 5.42 -5.66
C ALA A 75 -22.60 4.61 -5.95
N GLU A 76 -22.75 3.44 -5.34
CA GLU A 76 -23.81 2.48 -5.66
C GLU A 76 -25.07 2.70 -4.82
N SER A 77 -24.93 2.87 -3.50
CA SER A 77 -26.08 2.98 -2.58
C SER A 77 -26.65 4.39 -2.53
N PHE A 78 -25.82 5.40 -2.77
CA PHE A 78 -26.23 6.82 -2.73
C PHE A 78 -26.19 7.48 -4.11
N SER A 79 -25.93 6.72 -5.18
CA SER A 79 -25.80 7.24 -6.55
C SER A 79 -24.77 8.39 -6.67
N GLY A 80 -23.73 8.37 -5.83
CA GLY A 80 -22.73 9.44 -5.73
C GLY A 80 -23.21 10.71 -5.04
N GLY A 81 -24.42 10.70 -4.46
CA GLY A 81 -25.00 11.81 -3.72
C GLY A 81 -24.37 12.04 -2.34
N PRO A 82 -24.74 13.15 -1.67
CA PRO A 82 -24.28 13.43 -0.32
C PRO A 82 -24.71 12.32 0.66
N VAL A 83 -23.76 11.85 1.47
CA VAL A 83 -23.96 10.84 2.50
C VAL A 83 -23.68 11.48 3.86
N GLY A 84 -24.62 11.36 4.79
CA GLY A 84 -24.54 11.87 6.16
C GLY A 84 -24.28 10.77 7.18
#